data_AF-A0A0M9GM25-F1
#
_entry.id   AF-A0A0M9GM25-F1
#
_cell.length_a   1.000
_cell.length_b   1.000
_cell.length_c   1.000
_cell.angle_alpha   90.00
_cell.angle_beta   90.00
_cell.angle_gamma   90.00
#
_symmetry.space_group_name_H-M   'P 1'
#
loop_
_entity.id
_entity.type
_entity.pdbx_description
1 polymer ?
#
loop_
_entity_poly.entity_id
_entity_poly.type
_entity_poly.pdbx_seq_one_letter_code
_entity_poly.pdbx_strand_id
1 'polypeptide(L)'
;MKLKPPILIASTVISIHPGSALADHGNFHCERIPFLNERAVSAVNKLSHNKTMSVIVKQYAEKWEDEEIVRTCKAAAAGKSADFTCMQGRRDWSAIKDMVPESYFSMDPATLRPFQLEFQKQRAKERPREAALKQCEALGVMKR
;
A
#
# COMPACT_ATOMS: atom_id res chain seq x y z
N MET A 1 -51.88 -0.16 53.23
CA MET A 1 -50.83 0.36 52.32
C MET A 1 -49.73 -0.70 52.23
N LYS A 2 -49.42 -1.23 51.04
CA LYS A 2 -48.35 -2.22 50.82
C LYS A 2 -47.14 -1.51 50.20
N LEU A 3 -46.01 -1.47 50.91
CA LEU A 3 -44.72 -1.00 50.39
C LEU A 3 -44.12 -2.05 49.43
N LYS A 4 -43.67 -1.64 48.25
CA LYS A 4 -42.89 -2.46 47.31
C LYS A 4 -41.38 -2.30 47.60
N PRO A 5 -40.57 -3.37 47.43
CA PRO A 5 -39.12 -3.29 47.61
C PRO A 5 -38.42 -2.73 46.36
N PRO A 6 -37.22 -2.12 46.49
CA PRO A 6 -36.45 -1.64 45.35
C PRO A 6 -35.69 -2.79 44.66
N ILE A 7 -35.79 -2.82 43.34
CA ILE A 7 -35.01 -3.72 42.47
C ILE A 7 -33.62 -3.10 42.30
N LEU A 8 -32.59 -3.79 42.81
CA LEU A 8 -31.18 -3.48 42.55
C LEU A 8 -30.80 -4.05 41.18
N ILE A 9 -30.51 -3.17 40.22
CA ILE A 9 -29.99 -3.54 38.90
C ILE A 9 -28.48 -3.71 39.04
N ALA A 10 -27.99 -4.95 38.95
CA ALA A 10 -26.57 -5.25 38.87
C ALA A 10 -26.08 -5.00 37.43
N SER A 11 -25.27 -3.95 37.25
CA SER A 11 -24.60 -3.67 35.97
C SER A 11 -23.35 -4.55 35.83
N THR A 12 -23.47 -5.63 35.08
CA THR A 12 -22.33 -6.44 34.64
C THR A 12 -21.53 -5.64 33.63
N VAL A 13 -20.38 -5.09 34.04
CA VAL A 13 -19.43 -4.45 33.13
C VAL A 13 -18.76 -5.57 32.33
N ILE A 14 -19.22 -5.78 31.10
CA ILE A 14 -18.54 -6.65 30.15
C ILE A 14 -17.26 -5.90 29.75
N SER A 15 -16.13 -6.29 30.34
CA SER A 15 -14.80 -5.87 29.92
C SER A 15 -14.53 -6.43 28.52
N ILE A 16 -14.89 -5.66 27.50
CA ILE A 16 -14.48 -5.92 26.11
C ILE A 16 -12.97 -5.69 26.07
N HIS A 17 -12.21 -6.76 26.28
CA HIS A 17 -10.81 -6.77 25.88
C HIS A 17 -10.85 -6.72 24.36
N PRO A 18 -10.28 -5.70 23.69
CA PRO A 18 -9.95 -5.86 22.29
C PRO A 18 -8.91 -6.99 22.28
N GLY A 19 -9.38 -8.21 22.00
CA GLY A 19 -8.49 -9.30 21.68
C GLY A 19 -7.57 -8.76 20.61
N SER A 20 -6.27 -8.79 20.89
CA SER A 20 -5.23 -8.54 19.92
C SER A 20 -5.50 -9.52 18.79
N ALA A 21 -6.21 -9.05 17.78
CA ALA A 21 -6.32 -9.72 16.51
C ALA A 21 -4.91 -9.65 15.93
N LEU A 22 -4.07 -10.59 16.36
CA LEU A 22 -2.97 -11.13 15.56
C LEU A 22 -3.64 -11.80 14.37
N ALA A 23 -4.27 -10.99 13.52
CA ALA A 23 -4.58 -11.42 12.19
C ALA A 23 -3.21 -11.73 11.57
N ASP A 24 -3.13 -12.91 10.99
CA ASP A 24 -2.01 -13.36 10.18
C ASP A 24 -2.02 -12.49 8.92
N HIS A 25 -1.62 -11.23 9.10
CA HIS A 25 -1.66 -10.21 8.08
C HIS A 25 -0.59 -10.60 7.06
N GLY A 26 -1.02 -11.00 5.86
CA GLY A 26 -0.14 -11.43 4.78
C GLY A 26 1.05 -10.49 4.55
N ASN A 27 2.08 -10.98 3.88
CA ASN A 27 3.39 -10.34 3.80
C ASN A 27 3.59 -9.43 2.56
N PHE A 28 2.50 -9.05 1.86
CA PHE A 28 2.54 -8.35 0.57
C PHE A 28 3.44 -9.02 -0.49
N HIS A 29 3.80 -10.29 -0.28
CA HIS A 29 4.72 -11.01 -1.15
C HIS A 29 4.03 -11.41 -2.45
N CYS A 30 4.80 -11.39 -3.52
CA CYS A 30 4.35 -11.82 -4.84
C CYS A 30 5.25 -12.96 -5.30
N GLU A 31 4.66 -14.11 -5.63
CA GLU A 31 5.40 -15.28 -6.13
C GLU A 31 6.01 -15.07 -7.53
N ARG A 32 5.50 -14.08 -8.29
CA ARG A 32 5.89 -13.82 -9.68
C ARG A 32 6.78 -12.60 -9.83
N ILE A 33 7.60 -12.59 -10.88
CA ILE A 33 8.39 -11.42 -11.30
C ILE A 33 7.46 -10.20 -11.47
N PRO A 34 7.77 -9.05 -10.86
CA PRO A 34 6.98 -7.83 -10.99
C PRO A 34 6.72 -7.42 -12.45
N PHE A 35 5.52 -6.87 -12.68
CA PHE A 35 5.10 -6.26 -13.95
C PHE A 35 5.00 -7.20 -15.18
N LEU A 36 4.98 -8.52 -14.99
CA LEU A 36 4.83 -9.48 -16.11
C LEU A 36 3.41 -10.03 -16.31
N ASN A 37 2.48 -9.75 -15.38
CA ASN A 37 1.08 -10.12 -15.60
C ASN A 37 0.43 -9.25 -16.69
N GLU A 38 -0.55 -9.80 -17.39
CA GLU A 38 -1.21 -9.16 -18.55
C GLU A 38 -1.77 -7.77 -18.22
N ARG A 39 -2.40 -7.60 -17.05
CA ARG A 39 -2.93 -6.31 -16.60
C ARG A 39 -1.83 -5.25 -16.48
N ALA A 40 -0.70 -5.61 -15.89
CA ALA A 40 0.44 -4.71 -15.72
C ALA A 40 1.10 -4.37 -17.06
N VAL A 41 1.29 -5.37 -17.93
CA VAL A 41 1.83 -5.16 -19.27
C VAL A 41 0.94 -4.23 -20.08
N SER A 42 -0.38 -4.48 -20.09
CA SER A 42 -1.36 -3.65 -20.79
C SER A 42 -1.35 -2.20 -20.29
N ALA A 43 -1.34 -1.99 -18.97
CA ALA A 43 -1.33 -0.66 -18.39
C ALA A 43 -0.03 0.10 -18.70
N VAL A 44 1.13 -0.55 -18.55
CA VAL A 44 2.43 0.07 -18.87
C VAL A 44 2.49 0.45 -20.35
N ASN A 45 2.05 -0.44 -21.25
CA ASN A 45 2.03 -0.14 -22.69
C ASN A 45 1.09 1.03 -23.04
N LYS A 46 -0.06 1.14 -22.37
CA LYS A 46 -1.00 2.26 -22.57
C LYS A 46 -0.45 3.60 -22.08
N LEU A 47 0.32 3.58 -20.98
CA LEU A 47 0.86 4.80 -20.36
C LEU A 47 2.21 5.25 -20.94
N SER A 48 2.86 4.41 -21.75
CA SER A 48 4.23 4.65 -22.20
C SER A 48 4.31 4.82 -23.71
N HIS A 49 4.82 5.96 -24.16
CA HIS A 49 5.14 6.23 -25.56
C HIS A 49 6.56 5.78 -25.95
N ASN A 50 7.41 5.44 -24.99
CA ASN A 50 8.76 4.93 -25.23
C ASN A 50 9.28 4.07 -24.06
N LYS A 51 10.42 3.39 -24.25
CA LYS A 51 11.02 2.48 -23.25
C LYS A 51 11.40 3.19 -21.94
N THR A 52 11.93 4.41 -21.99
CA THR A 52 12.29 5.18 -20.80
C THR A 52 11.04 5.51 -19.98
N MET A 53 9.95 5.91 -20.65
CA MET A 53 8.67 6.14 -20.01
C MET A 53 8.11 4.85 -19.37
N SER A 54 8.26 3.69 -20.02
CA SER A 54 7.88 2.41 -19.40
C SER A 54 8.63 2.10 -18.12
N VAL A 55 9.90 2.50 -18.00
CA VAL A 55 10.64 2.36 -16.75
C VAL A 55 10.10 3.32 -15.70
N ILE A 56 9.88 4.59 -16.06
CA ILE A 56 9.32 5.60 -15.17
C ILE A 56 7.96 5.15 -14.61
N VAL A 57 7.03 4.69 -15.46
CA VAL A 57 5.71 4.20 -15.02
C VAL A 57 5.86 3.06 -14.01
N LYS A 58 6.80 2.13 -14.21
CA LYS A 58 7.06 1.05 -13.25
C LYS A 58 7.61 1.58 -11.92
N GLN A 59 8.49 2.58 -11.96
CA GLN A 59 9.03 3.19 -10.73
C GLN A 59 7.94 3.94 -9.93
N TYR A 60 7.02 4.62 -10.61
CA TYR A 60 5.88 5.25 -9.96
C TYR A 60 4.86 4.22 -9.44
N ALA A 61 4.71 3.09 -10.14
CA ALA A 61 3.93 1.97 -9.63
C ALA A 61 4.53 1.37 -8.34
N GLU A 62 5.85 1.25 -8.25
CA GLU A 62 6.52 0.84 -7.00
C GLU A 62 6.35 1.88 -5.89
N LYS A 63 6.41 3.17 -6.22
CA LYS A 63 6.14 4.25 -5.25
C LYS A 63 4.72 4.16 -4.71
N TRP A 64 3.74 3.97 -5.59
CA TRP A 64 2.34 3.76 -5.20
C TRP A 64 2.19 2.53 -4.30
N GLU A 65 2.87 1.42 -4.59
CA GLU A 65 2.84 0.22 -3.74
C GLU A 65 3.38 0.47 -2.33
N ASP A 66 4.44 1.26 -2.19
CA ASP A 66 4.98 1.61 -0.86
C ASP A 66 3.97 2.44 -0.06
N GLU A 67 3.31 3.41 -0.70
CA GLU A 67 2.25 4.22 -0.09
C GLU A 67 1.04 3.36 0.30
N GLU A 68 0.69 2.39 -0.56
CA GLU A 68 -0.41 1.46 -0.36
C GLU A 68 -0.15 0.45 0.77
N ILE A 69 1.10 0.01 0.94
CA ILE A 69 1.52 -0.79 2.10
C ILE A 69 1.26 -0.01 3.38
N VAL A 70 1.73 1.24 3.45
CA VAL A 70 1.52 2.09 4.63
C VAL A 70 0.02 2.30 4.90
N ARG A 71 -0.76 2.59 3.85
CA ARG A 71 -2.22 2.78 3.96
C ARG A 71 -2.92 1.53 4.49
N THR A 72 -2.56 0.36 3.96
CA THR A 72 -3.13 -0.94 4.37
C THR A 72 -2.82 -1.23 5.83
N CYS A 73 -1.57 -1.03 6.24
CA CYS A 73 -1.14 -1.25 7.63
C CYS A 73 -1.83 -0.30 8.61
N LYS A 74 -1.99 0.98 8.25
CA LYS A 74 -2.76 1.93 9.07
C LYS A 74 -4.23 1.55 9.19
N ALA A 75 -4.84 1.04 8.11
CA ALA A 75 -6.22 0.58 8.15
C ALA A 75 -6.38 -0.64 9.09
N ALA A 76 -5.47 -1.62 8.99
CA ALA A 76 -5.45 -2.78 9.88
C ALA A 76 -5.25 -2.38 11.35
N ALA A 77 -4.31 -1.47 11.64
CA ALA A 77 -4.05 -0.98 12.99
C ALA A 77 -5.27 -0.25 13.60
N ALA A 78 -6.11 0.33 12.75
CA ALA A 78 -7.38 0.95 13.13
C ALA A 78 -8.56 -0.04 13.23
N GLY A 79 -8.31 -1.36 13.16
CA GLY A 79 -9.33 -2.40 13.24
C GLY A 79 -10.20 -2.54 11.98
N LYS A 80 -9.80 -1.93 10.85
CA LYS A 80 -10.52 -2.05 9.58
C LYS A 80 -10.07 -3.28 8.82
N SER A 81 -10.96 -3.83 7.98
CA SER A 81 -10.58 -4.83 6.99
C SER A 81 -9.51 -4.26 6.06
N ALA A 82 -8.44 -5.04 5.85
CA ALA A 82 -7.26 -4.64 5.11
C ALA A 82 -6.77 -5.82 4.28
N ASP A 83 -6.44 -5.54 3.01
CA ASP A 83 -6.01 -6.56 2.06
C ASP A 83 -4.48 -6.57 1.95
N PHE A 84 -3.85 -7.63 2.44
CA PHE A 84 -2.40 -7.85 2.46
C PHE A 84 -1.91 -8.73 1.30
N THR A 85 -2.77 -9.04 0.33
CA THR A 85 -2.39 -9.84 -0.84
C THR A 85 -1.40 -9.10 -1.75
N CYS A 86 -0.77 -9.86 -2.66
CA CYS A 86 0.17 -9.33 -3.65
C CYS A 86 -0.42 -8.14 -4.43
N MET A 87 0.33 -7.04 -4.47
CA MET A 87 -0.10 -5.79 -5.13
C MET A 87 -0.17 -5.89 -6.66
N GLN A 88 0.47 -6.88 -7.28
CA GLN A 88 0.56 -6.98 -8.73
C GLN A 88 -0.79 -7.01 -9.46
N GLY A 89 -1.82 -7.59 -8.84
CA GLY A 89 -3.18 -7.64 -9.39
C GLY A 89 -4.06 -6.45 -9.00
N ARG A 90 -3.60 -5.60 -8.09
CA ARG A 90 -4.40 -4.58 -7.39
C ARG A 90 -3.99 -3.14 -7.68
N ARG A 91 -2.88 -2.94 -8.39
CA ARG A 91 -2.41 -1.59 -8.74
C ARG A 91 -3.51 -0.74 -9.36
N ASP A 92 -3.72 0.42 -8.74
CA ASP A 92 -4.55 1.47 -9.32
C ASP A 92 -3.73 2.23 -10.35
N TRP A 93 -3.86 1.83 -11.61
CA TRP A 93 -3.12 2.44 -12.71
C TRP A 93 -3.57 3.86 -13.02
N SER A 94 -4.77 4.28 -12.61
CA SER A 94 -5.20 5.67 -12.71
C SER A 94 -4.46 6.52 -11.69
N ALA A 95 -4.47 6.10 -10.43
CA ALA A 95 -3.72 6.78 -9.37
C ALA A 95 -2.21 6.83 -9.68
N ILE A 96 -1.64 5.74 -10.22
CA ILE A 96 -0.24 5.72 -10.65
C ILE A 96 0.02 6.74 -11.75
N LYS A 97 -0.86 6.86 -12.75
CA LYS A 97 -0.73 7.87 -13.82
C LYS A 97 -0.73 9.28 -13.22
N ASP A 98 -1.62 9.55 -12.27
CA ASP A 98 -1.76 10.86 -11.64
C ASP A 98 -0.55 11.23 -10.77
N MET A 99 0.22 10.24 -10.31
CA MET A 99 1.50 10.48 -9.61
C MET A 99 2.64 10.85 -10.57
N VAL A 100 2.57 10.46 -11.85
CA VAL A 100 3.61 10.75 -12.83
C VAL A 100 3.47 12.22 -13.29
N PRO A 101 4.54 13.03 -13.25
CA PRO A 101 4.48 14.41 -13.75
C PRO A 101 3.95 14.47 -15.18
N GLU A 102 2.91 15.27 -15.42
CA GLU A 102 2.22 15.32 -16.72
C GLU A 102 3.18 15.63 -17.89
N SER A 103 4.14 16.52 -17.64
CA SER A 103 5.16 16.88 -18.63
C SER A 103 5.99 15.69 -19.13
N TYR A 104 6.11 14.59 -18.38
CA TYR A 104 6.90 13.43 -18.80
C TYR A 104 6.25 12.68 -19.97
N PHE A 105 4.92 12.75 -20.12
CA PHE A 105 4.20 12.04 -21.19
C PHE A 105 4.48 12.62 -22.58
N SER A 106 5.02 13.83 -22.70
CA SER A 106 5.39 14.45 -23.98
C SER A 106 6.90 14.48 -24.26
N MET A 107 7.73 14.12 -23.28
CA MET A 107 9.18 14.17 -23.41
C MET A 107 9.75 13.01 -24.23
N ASP A 108 10.80 13.26 -24.99
CA ASP A 108 11.57 12.21 -25.66
C ASP A 108 12.42 11.39 -24.66
N PRO A 109 12.94 10.22 -25.08
CA PRO A 109 13.72 9.36 -24.19
C PRO A 109 14.97 10.00 -23.58
N ALA A 110 15.66 10.89 -24.31
CA ALA A 110 16.88 11.54 -23.82
C ALA A 110 16.56 12.57 -22.74
N THR A 111 15.47 13.32 -22.91
CA THR A 111 14.97 14.26 -21.89
C THR A 111 14.43 13.54 -20.65
N LEU A 112 13.82 12.36 -20.79
CA LEU A 112 13.32 11.57 -19.65
C LEU A 112 14.43 10.90 -18.81
N ARG A 113 15.57 10.57 -19.45
CA ARG A 113 16.60 9.73 -18.84
C ARG A 113 17.18 10.30 -17.53
N PRO A 114 17.50 11.61 -17.42
CA PRO A 114 17.96 12.19 -16.16
C PRO A 114 16.94 12.05 -15.02
N PHE A 115 15.66 12.28 -15.29
CA PHE A 115 14.59 12.15 -14.29
C PHE A 115 14.44 10.70 -13.80
N GLN A 116 14.48 9.75 -14.73
CA GLN A 116 14.46 8.33 -14.40
C GLN A 116 15.61 7.96 -13.45
N LEU A 117 16.84 8.41 -13.78
CA LEU A 117 18.05 8.10 -13.00
C LEU A 117 18.03 8.73 -11.61
N GLU A 118 17.60 9.99 -11.50
CA GLU A 118 17.50 10.65 -10.19
C GLU A 118 16.47 9.95 -9.31
N PHE A 119 15.32 9.54 -9.87
CA PHE A 119 14.31 8.76 -9.14
C PHE A 119 14.87 7.41 -8.64
N GLN A 120 15.68 6.71 -9.46
CA GLN A 120 16.35 5.46 -9.04
C GLN A 120 17.32 5.71 -7.89
N LYS A 121 18.17 6.74 -8.02
CA LYS A 121 19.16 7.13 -7.02
C LYS A 121 18.50 7.50 -5.70
N GLN A 122 17.43 8.29 -5.75
CA GLN A 122 16.65 8.66 -4.58
C GLN A 122 16.09 7.43 -3.86
N ARG A 123 15.42 6.54 -4.58
CA ARG A 123 14.83 5.33 -3.98
C ARG A 123 15.88 4.35 -3.43
N ALA A 124 17.02 4.23 -4.09
CA ALA A 124 18.13 3.42 -3.58
C ALA A 124 18.66 3.96 -2.24
N LYS A 125 18.71 5.29 -2.08
CA LYS A 125 19.10 5.96 -0.83
C LYS A 125 18.04 5.83 0.25
N GLU A 126 16.77 6.07 -0.08
CA GLU A 126 15.67 6.14 0.89
C GLU A 126 15.13 4.77 1.31
N ARG A 127 15.29 3.74 0.47
CA ARG A 127 14.76 2.38 0.69
C ARG A 127 13.28 2.38 1.13
N PRO A 128 12.38 3.05 0.37
CA PRO A 128 11.01 3.35 0.82
C PRO A 128 10.18 2.10 1.15
N ARG A 129 10.33 1.01 0.39
CA ARG A 129 9.66 -0.26 0.71
C ARG A 129 10.03 -0.80 2.09
N GLU A 130 11.30 -0.70 2.46
CA GLU A 130 11.75 -1.15 3.77
C GLU A 130 11.18 -0.25 4.88
N ALA A 131 11.18 1.06 4.66
CA ALA A 131 10.59 2.02 5.57
C ALA A 131 9.07 1.78 5.77
N ALA A 132 8.34 1.52 4.68
CA ALA A 132 6.91 1.18 4.72
C ALA A 132 6.64 -0.07 5.57
N LEU A 133 7.42 -1.13 5.38
CA LEU A 133 7.29 -2.38 6.14
C LEU A 133 7.70 -2.22 7.61
N LYS A 134 8.77 -1.46 7.90
CA LYS A 134 9.13 -1.10 9.29
C LYS A 134 8.01 -0.33 9.99
N GLN A 135 7.29 0.53 9.26
CA GLN A 135 6.14 1.23 9.81
C GLN A 135 4.98 0.26 10.12
N CYS A 136 4.75 -0.75 9.28
CA CYS A 136 3.78 -1.80 9.57
C CYS A 136 4.14 -2.61 10.83
N GLU A 137 5.42 -2.98 10.99
CA GLU A 137 5.92 -3.64 12.20
C GLU A 137 5.69 -2.77 13.45
N ALA A 138 6.02 -1.48 13.39
CA ALA A 138 5.80 -0.54 14.48
C ALA A 138 4.33 -0.34 14.86
N LEU A 139 3.41 -0.55 13.91
CA LEU A 139 1.96 -0.53 14.13
C LEU A 139 1.44 -1.85 14.72
N GLY A 140 2.29 -2.87 14.87
CA GLY A 140 1.91 -4.18 15.41
C GLY A 140 1.07 -5.03 14.44
N VAL A 141 0.97 -4.64 13.18
CA VAL A 141 0.13 -5.33 12.18
C VAL A 141 0.88 -6.39 11.39
N MET A 142 2.20 -6.50 11.51
CA MET A 142 2.93 -7.62 10.91
C MET A 142 4.22 -7.91 11.66
N LYS A 143 4.72 -9.15 11.53
CA LYS A 143 6.05 -9.56 11.99
C LYS A 143 6.89 -9.91 10.77
N ARG A 144 8.16 -9.51 10.80
CA ARG A 144 9.15 -9.88 9.77
C ARG A 144 10.02 -11.03 10.22
#